data_AF-A0AAD0U6Z6-F1
#
_entry.id   AF-A0AAD0U6Z6-F1
#
_cell.length_a   1.000
_cell.length_b   1.000
_cell.length_c   1.000
_cell.angle_alpha   90.00
_cell.angle_beta   90.00
_cell.angle_gamma   90.00
#
_symmetry.space_group_name_H-M   'P 1'
#
loop_
_entity.id
_entity.type
_entity.pdbx_description
1 polymer ?
#
loop_
_entity_poly.entity_id
_entity_poly.type
_entity_poly.pdbx_seq_one_letter_code
_entity_poly.pdbx_strand_id
1 'polypeptide(L)'
;MFAEDLDVFFADMGKPVVWAPSGGAEQTTMGLVDAPDVFALSEHLVVANVAELTYPAGKLIGLDEDDFIQVGSVRYRVRQIPRRVDDGELMKVLISEA
;
A
#
# COMPACT_ATOMS: atom_id res chain seq x y z
N MET A 1 -23.91 2.82 6.08
CA MET A 1 -24.10 2.92 4.61
C MET A 1 -22.82 3.42 3.92
N PHE A 2 -21.63 3.21 4.52
CA PHE A 2 -20.36 3.78 4.03
C PHE A 2 -19.46 2.77 3.30
N ALA A 3 -19.75 1.46 3.39
CA ALA A 3 -18.94 0.43 2.75
C ALA A 3 -19.06 0.44 1.22
N GLU A 4 -20.23 0.80 0.69
CA GLU A 4 -20.46 0.91 -0.77
C GLU A 4 -19.67 2.09 -1.37
N ASP A 5 -19.45 3.16 -0.60
CA ASP A 5 -18.65 4.31 -1.04
C ASP A 5 -17.15 4.01 -1.08
N LEU A 6 -16.64 3.10 -0.22
CA LEU A 6 -15.21 2.84 -0.13
C LEU A 6 -14.69 2.12 -1.39
N ASP A 7 -15.38 1.06 -1.82
CA ASP A 7 -15.02 0.33 -3.04
C ASP A 7 -15.09 1.25 -4.27
N VAL A 8 -16.10 2.12 -4.35
CA VAL A 8 -16.24 3.12 -5.43
C VAL A 8 -15.10 4.14 -5.37
N PHE A 9 -14.75 4.61 -4.18
CA PHE A 9 -13.65 5.55 -3.96
C PHE A 9 -12.30 4.94 -4.39
N PHE A 10 -12.01 3.69 -4.04
CA PHE A 10 -10.81 3.00 -4.50
C PHE A 10 -10.84 2.70 -6.00
N ALA A 11 -12.00 2.46 -6.59
CA ALA A 11 -12.12 2.28 -8.04
C ALA A 11 -11.85 3.58 -8.81
N ASP A 12 -12.24 4.74 -8.26
CA ASP A 12 -12.09 6.05 -8.92
C ASP A 12 -10.72 6.70 -8.65
N MET A 13 -10.26 6.68 -7.39
CA MET A 13 -9.05 7.37 -6.94
C MET A 13 -7.85 6.43 -6.75
N GLY A 14 -8.10 5.13 -6.63
CA GLY A 14 -7.07 4.14 -6.38
C GLY A 14 -6.26 3.77 -7.64
N LYS A 15 -5.07 3.22 -7.40
CA LYS A 15 -4.23 2.58 -8.41
C LYS A 15 -4.30 1.07 -8.25
N PRO A 16 -4.19 0.30 -9.35
CA PRO A 16 -4.13 -1.15 -9.25
C PRO A 16 -2.85 -1.58 -8.56
N VAL A 17 -2.99 -2.35 -7.49
CA VAL A 17 -1.92 -2.95 -6.71
C VAL A 17 -1.92 -4.44 -6.98
N VAL A 18 -0.80 -4.95 -7.46
CA VAL A 18 -0.58 -6.37 -7.74
C VAL A 18 0.53 -6.88 -6.84
N TRP A 19 0.30 -8.00 -6.18
CA TRP A 19 1.28 -8.66 -5.33
C TRP A 19 1.16 -10.16 -5.49
N ALA A 20 2.31 -10.83 -5.63
CA ALA A 20 2.38 -12.27 -5.68
C ALA A 20 3.16 -12.77 -4.45
N PRO A 21 2.49 -13.34 -3.43
CA PRO A 21 3.20 -13.99 -2.33
C PRO A 21 4.07 -15.13 -2.83
N SER A 22 5.23 -15.32 -2.20
CA SER A 22 6.13 -16.43 -2.51
C SER A 22 5.44 -17.78 -2.25
N GLY A 23 4.96 -18.43 -3.31
CA GLY A 23 4.26 -19.72 -3.24
C GLY A 23 2.73 -19.62 -3.14
N GLY A 24 2.15 -18.43 -3.30
CA GLY A 24 0.70 -18.24 -3.36
C GLY A 24 0.21 -17.73 -4.73
N ALA A 25 -1.10 -17.53 -4.84
CA ALA A 25 -1.70 -16.93 -6.02
C ALA A 25 -1.50 -15.42 -6.02
N GLU A 26 -1.33 -14.85 -7.22
CA GLU A 26 -1.31 -13.39 -7.41
C GLU A 26 -2.61 -12.77 -6.87
N GLN A 27 -2.45 -11.69 -6.10
CA GLN A 27 -3.53 -10.92 -5.53
C GLN A 27 -3.51 -9.53 -6.17
N THR A 28 -4.67 -9.11 -6.69
CA THR A 28 -4.87 -7.76 -7.22
C THR A 28 -5.92 -7.03 -6.40
N THR A 29 -5.66 -5.78 -6.08
CA THR A 29 -6.58 -4.87 -5.40
C THR A 29 -6.42 -3.44 -5.91
N MET A 30 -7.33 -2.55 -5.56
CA MET A 30 -7.12 -1.12 -5.69
C MET A 30 -6.55 -0.56 -4.38
N GLY A 31 -5.64 0.41 -4.47
CA GLY A 31 -5.04 1.07 -3.32
C GLY A 31 -4.60 2.50 -3.62
N LEU A 32 -4.54 3.32 -2.59
CA LEU A 32 -4.19 4.74 -2.68
C LEU A 32 -2.73 4.91 -2.28
N VAL A 33 -1.95 5.51 -3.18
CA VAL A 33 -0.54 5.83 -2.93
C VAL A 33 -0.42 7.30 -2.63
N ASP A 34 0.04 7.61 -1.43
CA ASP A 34 0.38 8.95 -0.99
C ASP A 34 1.91 9.06 -0.93
N ALA A 35 2.50 9.85 -1.83
CA ALA A 35 3.94 10.03 -1.95
C ALA A 35 4.29 11.48 -1.58
N PRO A 36 4.65 11.77 -0.32
CA PRO A 36 5.07 13.11 0.05
C PRO A 36 6.41 13.44 -0.60
N ASP A 37 6.54 14.66 -1.14
CA ASP A 37 7.79 15.16 -1.74
C ASP A 37 8.99 15.11 -0.78
N VAL A 38 8.74 15.11 0.54
CA VAL A 38 9.77 15.02 1.58
C VAL A 38 9.26 14.16 2.74
N PHE A 39 9.88 13.01 2.96
CA PHE A 39 9.69 12.21 4.17
C PHE A 39 10.83 12.50 5.16
N ALA A 40 10.54 13.17 6.28
CA ALA A 40 11.52 13.45 7.32
C ALA A 40 11.32 12.48 8.50
N LEU A 41 12.13 11.43 8.58
CA LEU A 41 12.31 10.68 9.82
C LEU A 41 13.28 11.46 10.71
N SER A 42 12.87 11.69 11.96
CA SER A 42 13.57 12.53 12.93
C SER A 42 15.09 12.37 12.90
N GLU A 43 15.78 13.51 12.74
CA GLU A 43 17.23 13.73 12.77
C GLU A 43 18.08 13.29 11.57
N HIS A 44 17.55 12.55 10.60
CA HIS A 44 18.26 12.30 9.34
C HIS A 44 17.31 12.54 8.17
N LEU A 45 17.59 13.58 7.37
CA LEU A 45 16.87 13.85 6.13
C LEU A 45 17.12 12.69 5.15
N VAL A 46 16.31 11.64 5.24
CA VAL A 46 16.31 10.56 4.27
C VAL A 46 15.39 11.00 3.13
N VAL A 47 15.97 11.58 2.08
CA VAL A 47 15.29 11.70 0.78
C VAL A 47 15.17 10.29 0.21
N ALA A 48 14.26 9.49 0.74
CA ALA A 48 13.89 8.23 0.13
C ALA A 48 12.53 8.43 -0.52
N ASN A 49 12.41 7.97 -1.77
CA ASN A 49 11.18 7.86 -2.55
C ASN A 49 10.21 6.89 -1.86
N VAL A 50 9.76 7.25 -0.65
CA VAL A 50 8.89 6.48 0.23
C VAL A 50 7.49 7.04 0.07
N ALA A 51 6.54 6.14 -0.10
CA ALA A 51 5.13 6.45 -0.19
C ALA A 51 4.36 5.60 0.83
N GLU A 52 3.20 6.08 1.25
CA GLU A 52 2.23 5.32 2.01
C GLU A 52 1.21 4.71 1.07
N LEU A 53 1.04 3.40 1.13
CA LEU A 53 -0.03 2.70 0.45
C LEU A 53 -1.16 2.41 1.45
N THR A 54 -2.37 2.81 1.09
CA THR A 54 -3.61 2.47 1.81
C THR A 54 -4.48 1.57 0.94
N TYR A 55 -5.01 0.47 1.48
CA TYR A 55 -5.82 -0.49 0.73
C TYR A 55 -6.88 -1.16 1.62
N PRO A 56 -7.94 -1.76 1.06
CA PRO A 56 -9.00 -2.40 1.84
C PRO A 56 -8.50 -3.55 2.71
N ALA A 57 -9.03 -3.65 3.94
CA ALA A 57 -8.73 -4.77 4.82
C ALA A 57 -9.22 -6.10 4.23
N GLY A 58 -8.46 -7.17 4.50
CA GLY A 58 -8.72 -8.50 3.93
C GLY A 58 -8.24 -8.69 2.48
N LYS A 59 -7.59 -7.69 1.89
CA LYS A 59 -6.79 -7.83 0.66
C LYS A 59 -5.30 -7.96 1.00
N LEU A 60 -4.50 -8.43 0.05
CA LEU A 60 -3.05 -8.60 0.20
C LEU A 60 -2.72 -9.38 1.50
N ILE A 61 -3.44 -10.48 1.71
CA ILE A 61 -3.34 -11.26 2.96
C ILE A 61 -1.97 -11.94 2.98
N GLY A 62 -1.18 -11.60 4.00
CA GLY A 62 0.18 -12.12 4.19
C GLY A 62 1.28 -11.24 3.61
N LEU A 63 0.96 -10.02 3.15
CA LEU A 63 1.97 -9.05 2.74
C LEU A 63 2.87 -8.71 3.93
N ASP A 64 4.18 -8.88 3.75
CA ASP A 64 5.16 -8.70 4.81
C ASP A 64 6.20 -7.62 4.47
N GLU A 65 7.09 -7.31 5.41
CA GLU A 65 8.23 -6.44 5.15
C GLU A 65 9.14 -7.04 4.07
N ASP A 66 9.81 -6.19 3.31
CA ASP A 66 10.70 -6.55 2.20
C ASP A 66 10.05 -7.21 0.97
N ASP A 67 8.75 -7.48 0.99
CA ASP A 67 8.00 -7.92 -0.19
C ASP A 67 7.98 -6.87 -1.30
N PHE A 68 7.78 -7.32 -2.53
CA PHE A 68 7.61 -6.43 -3.68
C PHE A 68 6.17 -6.42 -4.16
N ILE A 69 5.63 -5.21 -4.30
CA ILE A 69 4.33 -4.97 -4.88
C ILE A 69 4.48 -4.11 -6.13
N GLN A 70 3.56 -4.25 -7.07
CA GLN A 70 3.47 -3.38 -8.24
C GLN A 70 2.25 -2.49 -8.07
N VAL A 71 2.45 -1.18 -8.14
CA VAL A 71 1.36 -0.21 -8.09
C VAL A 71 1.30 0.57 -9.39
N GLY A 72 0.27 0.30 -10.20
CA GLY A 72 0.21 0.76 -11.59
C GLY A 72 1.39 0.20 -12.40
N SER A 73 2.26 1.08 -12.85
CA SER A 73 3.47 0.75 -13.63
C SER A 73 4.76 0.76 -12.83
N VAL A 74 4.70 1.13 -11.54
CA VAL A 74 5.88 1.28 -10.69
C VAL A 74 5.97 0.12 -9.71
N ARG A 75 7.18 -0.43 -9.54
CA ARG A 75 7.46 -1.47 -8.57
C ARG A 75 7.93 -0.84 -7.28
N TYR A 76 7.32 -1.26 -6.18
CA TYR A 76 7.66 -0.80 -4.85
C TYR A 76 8.08 -1.97 -3.96
N ARG A 77 8.95 -1.69 -2.99
CA ARG A 77 9.32 -2.59 -1.91
C ARG A 77 8.61 -2.16 -0.63
N VAL A 78 8.03 -3.12 0.08
CA VAL A 78 7.41 -2.91 1.38
C VAL A 78 8.50 -2.66 2.42
N ARG A 79 8.36 -1.57 3.18
CA ARG A 79 9.34 -1.11 4.18
C ARG A 79 8.97 -1.42 5.61
N GLN A 80 7.73 -1.80 5.86
CA GLN A 80 7.24 -2.17 7.17
C GLN A 80 6.06 -3.13 7.03
N ILE A 81 5.77 -3.88 8.09
CA ILE A 81 4.58 -4.72 8.15
C ILE A 81 3.31 -3.85 8.03
N PRO A 82 2.34 -4.20 7.16
CA PRO A 82 1.08 -3.48 7.05
C PRO A 82 0.31 -3.43 8.37
N ARG A 83 -0.20 -2.24 8.72
CA ARG A 83 -1.00 -2.02 9.92
C ARG A 83 -2.46 -1.73 9.57
N ARG A 84 -3.37 -2.21 10.41
CA ARG A 84 -4.79 -1.83 10.34
C ARG A 84 -4.97 -0.37 10.77
N VAL A 85 -5.81 0.34 10.04
CA VAL A 85 -6.24 1.71 10.34
C VAL A 85 -7.75 1.81 10.10
N ASP A 86 -8.34 2.96 10.45
CA ASP A 86 -9.76 3.28 10.21
C ASP A 86 -10.69 2.19 10.78
N ASP A 87 -10.64 2.01 12.11
CA ASP A 87 -11.36 0.97 12.86
C ASP A 87 -11.18 -0.49 12.35
N GLY A 88 -10.16 -0.73 11.52
CA GLY A 88 -9.82 -2.03 10.97
C GLY A 88 -10.40 -2.31 9.58
N GLU A 89 -11.06 -1.33 8.95
CA GLU A 89 -11.59 -1.44 7.59
C GLU A 89 -10.50 -1.24 6.52
N LEU A 90 -9.40 -0.58 6.88
CA LEU A 90 -8.29 -0.28 5.99
C LEU A 90 -6.95 -0.83 6.50
N MET A 91 -6.05 -1.09 5.56
CA MET A 91 -4.66 -1.44 5.79
C MET A 91 -3.79 -0.33 5.24
N LYS A 92 -2.75 0.04 5.99
CA LYS A 92 -1.78 1.06 5.61
C LYS A 92 -0.36 0.53 5.77
N VAL A 93 0.50 0.81 4.80
CA VAL A 93 1.87 0.32 4.76
C VAL A 93 2.81 1.36 4.14
N LEU A 94 4.06 1.40 4.59
CA LEU A 94 5.10 2.21 3.95
C LEU A 94 5.78 1.39 2.87
N ILE A 95 5.94 1.98 1.70
CA ILE A 95 6.55 1.39 0.52
C ILE A 95 7.59 2.35 -0.04
N SER A 96 8.61 1.86 -0.73
CA SER A 96 9.52 2.72 -1.47
C SER A 96 9.76 2.20 -2.87
N GLU A 97 10.04 3.09 -3.82
CA GLU A 97 10.41 2.66 -5.17
C GLU A 97 11.62 1.71 -5.11
N ALA A 98 11.57 0.64 -5.91
CA ALA A 98 12.52 -0.47 -5.91
C ALA A 98 13.53 -0.40 -7.06
#